data_AF-A0A413VU37-F1
#
_entry.id   AF-A0A413VU37-F1
#
_cell.length_a   1.000
_cell.length_b   1.000
_cell.length_c   1.000
_cell.angle_alpha   90.00
_cell.angle_beta   90.00
_cell.angle_gamma   90.00
#
_symmetry.space_group_name_H-M   'P 1'
#
loop_
_entity.id
_entity.type
_entity.pdbx_description
1 polymer ?
#
loop_
_entity_poly.entity_id
_entity_poly.type
_entity_poly.pdbx_seq_one_letter_code
_entity_poly.pdbx_strand_id
1 'polypeptide(L)'
;MNMEKAEFRTVIHLQIGETHEYYGSPSSLYDKHTADELGIAQASLNNYFYKLPDDAEPIYTNNKCTIRKGILYVKPTTRGRKKQLENI
;
A
#
# COMPACT_ATOMS: atom_id res chain seq x y z
N MET A 1 19.41 11.67 8.89
CA MET A 1 18.05 11.97 9.42
C MET A 1 17.32 10.64 9.58
N ASN A 2 17.10 10.19 10.82
CA ASN A 2 16.33 8.97 11.10
C ASN A 2 14.87 9.36 11.24
N MET A 3 14.17 9.45 10.10
CA MET A 3 12.71 9.57 10.11
C MET A 3 12.15 8.23 10.60
N GLU A 4 11.67 8.19 11.85
CA GLU A 4 11.10 6.99 12.44
C GLU A 4 9.96 6.49 11.53
N LYS A 5 10.03 5.23 11.09
CA LYS A 5 9.00 4.49 10.32
C LYS A 5 7.59 4.50 10.95
N ALA A 6 7.39 5.20 12.07
CA ALA A 6 6.18 5.26 12.87
C ALA A 6 5.18 6.35 12.44
N GLU A 7 5.56 7.32 11.60
CA GLU A 7 4.67 8.44 11.24
C GLU A 7 3.87 8.19 9.94
N PHE A 8 4.32 7.25 9.13
CA PHE A 8 3.68 6.96 7.85
C PHE A 8 3.80 5.49 7.46
N ARG A 9 2.78 4.99 6.76
CA ARG A 9 2.77 3.64 6.19
C ARG A 9 2.21 3.65 4.78
N THR A 10 2.53 2.63 3.99
CA THR A 10 1.93 2.45 2.67
C THR A 10 0.42 2.22 2.78
N VAL A 11 -0.34 2.78 1.85
CA VAL A 11 -1.73 2.42 1.60
C VAL A 11 -1.93 2.11 0.13
N ILE A 12 -2.70 1.08 -0.17
CA ILE A 12 -3.19 0.77 -1.50
C ILE A 12 -4.69 1.05 -1.51
N HIS A 13 -5.12 1.98 -2.33
CA HIS A 13 -6.53 2.29 -2.56
C HIS A 13 -7.00 1.56 -3.81
N LEU A 14 -8.01 0.71 -3.67
CA LEU A 14 -8.71 0.06 -4.76
C LEU A 14 -10.06 0.77 -4.99
N GLN A 15 -10.37 1.05 -6.25
CA GLN A 15 -11.67 1.52 -6.69
C GLN A 15 -12.23 0.58 -7.76
N ILE A 16 -13.41 0.01 -7.51
CA ILE A 16 -14.18 -0.79 -8.47
C ILE A 16 -15.58 -0.16 -8.56
N GLY A 17 -15.86 0.51 -9.67
CA GLY A 17 -17.05 1.33 -9.81
C GLY A 17 -17.10 2.44 -8.74
N GLU A 18 -18.16 2.41 -7.92
CA GLU A 18 -18.37 3.32 -6.78
C GLU A 18 -17.84 2.78 -5.44
N THR A 19 -17.30 1.56 -5.43
CA THR A 19 -16.77 0.93 -4.20
C THR A 19 -15.31 1.31 -4.00
N HIS A 20 -14.96 1.70 -2.76
CA HIS A 20 -13.60 2.09 -2.37
C HIS A 20 -13.10 1.22 -1.20
N GLU A 21 -11.94 0.59 -1.39
CA GLU A 21 -11.31 -0.29 -0.40
C GLU A 21 -9.85 0.11 -0.17
N TYR A 22 -9.34 -0.15 1.04
CA TYR A 22 -8.03 0.30 1.49
C TYR A 22 -7.24 -0.82 2.13
N TYR A 23 -6.01 -1.03 1.64
CA TYR A 23 -5.13 -2.13 2.02
C TYR A 23 -3.77 -1.61 2.48
N GLY A 24 -3.10 -2.36 3.35
CA GLY A 24 -1.77 -2.00 3.85
C GLY A 24 -0.63 -2.35 2.89
N SER A 25 -0.89 -3.23 1.92
CA SER A 25 0.06 -3.67 0.92
C SER A 25 -0.66 -4.29 -0.29
N PRO A 26 0.04 -4.45 -1.44
CA PRO A 26 -0.47 -5.25 -2.54
C PRO A 26 -0.82 -6.68 -2.10
N SER A 27 -0.03 -7.33 -1.23
CA SER A 27 -0.39 -8.68 -0.76
C SER A 27 -1.75 -8.72 -0.07
N SER A 28 -2.05 -7.77 0.83
CA SER A 28 -3.35 -7.72 1.50
C SER A 28 -4.53 -7.41 0.57
N LEU A 29 -4.27 -6.76 -0.57
CA LEU A 29 -5.25 -6.60 -1.65
C LEU A 29 -5.53 -7.96 -2.33
N TYR A 30 -4.47 -8.74 -2.64
CA TYR A 30 -4.61 -10.05 -3.30
C TYR A 30 -5.06 -11.18 -2.36
N ASP A 31 -5.04 -10.96 -1.05
CA ASP A 31 -5.71 -11.83 -0.08
C ASP A 31 -7.25 -11.74 -0.18
N LYS A 32 -7.78 -10.68 -0.82
CA LYS A 32 -9.21 -10.42 -1.00
C LYS A 32 -9.68 -10.47 -2.45
N HIS A 33 -8.79 -10.14 -3.39
CA HIS A 33 -9.11 -10.11 -4.81
C HIS A 33 -8.15 -10.94 -5.64
N THR A 34 -8.64 -11.49 -6.72
CA THR A 34 -7.87 -12.27 -7.68
C THR A 34 -7.30 -11.39 -8.78
N ALA A 35 -6.26 -11.89 -9.46
CA ALA A 35 -5.70 -11.23 -10.63
C ALA A 35 -6.71 -11.09 -11.78
N ASP A 36 -7.67 -12.02 -11.87
CA ASP A 36 -8.74 -11.92 -12.85
C ASP A 36 -9.66 -10.73 -12.50
N GLU A 37 -10.19 -10.65 -11.28
CA GLU A 37 -11.07 -9.54 -10.86
C GLU A 37 -10.42 -8.17 -11.05
N LEU A 38 -9.13 -8.05 -10.74
CA LEU A 38 -8.39 -6.80 -10.85
C LEU A 38 -7.88 -6.52 -12.28
N GLY A 39 -7.82 -7.53 -13.14
CA GLY A 39 -7.25 -7.42 -14.50
C GLY A 39 -5.74 -7.22 -14.53
N ILE A 40 -5.05 -7.54 -13.43
CA ILE A 40 -3.60 -7.44 -13.28
C ILE A 40 -3.11 -8.43 -12.23
N ALA A 41 -1.94 -9.04 -12.45
CA ALA A 41 -1.29 -9.90 -11.46
C ALA A 41 -0.47 -9.07 -10.45
N GLN A 42 -0.34 -9.57 -9.21
CA GLN A 42 0.35 -8.85 -8.13
C GLN A 42 1.77 -8.43 -8.51
N ALA A 43 2.54 -9.34 -9.12
CA ALA A 43 3.90 -9.06 -9.58
C ALA A 43 3.94 -7.93 -10.62
N SER A 44 3.00 -7.92 -11.58
CA SER A 44 2.88 -6.88 -12.58
C SER A 44 2.50 -5.53 -11.97
N LEU A 45 1.60 -5.51 -10.99
CA LEU A 45 1.22 -4.29 -10.27
C LEU A 45 2.40 -3.71 -9.49
N ASN A 46 3.17 -4.56 -8.80
CA ASN A 46 4.39 -4.14 -8.11
C ASN A 46 5.42 -3.56 -9.08
N ASN A 47 5.63 -4.23 -10.22
CA ASN A 47 6.54 -3.77 -11.26
C ASN A 47 6.08 -2.45 -11.89
N TYR A 48 4.78 -2.26 -12.07
CA TYR A 48 4.20 -1.01 -12.55
C TYR A 48 4.60 0.14 -11.62
N PHE A 49 4.29 0.04 -10.32
CA PHE A 49 4.62 1.09 -9.36
C PHE A 49 6.12 1.29 -9.16
N TYR A 50 6.94 0.26 -9.35
CA TYR A 50 8.41 0.37 -9.25
C TYR A 50 9.03 1.12 -10.42
N LYS A 51 8.43 1.05 -11.62
CA LYS A 51 8.95 1.66 -12.85
C LYS A 51 8.47 3.10 -13.06
N LEU A 52 7.59 3.61 -12.19
CA LEU A 52 7.12 4.98 -12.31
C LEU A 52 8.27 5.96 -12.00
N PRO A 53 8.37 7.06 -12.77
CA PRO A 53 9.20 8.21 -12.39
C PRO A 53 8.84 8.76 -11.01
N ASP A 54 9.79 9.38 -10.32
CA ASP A 54 9.58 9.93 -8.97
C ASP A 54 8.51 11.05 -8.92
N ASP A 55 8.27 11.73 -10.05
CA ASP A 55 7.29 12.79 -10.23
C ASP A 55 5.94 12.29 -10.77
N ALA A 56 5.82 11.00 -11.11
CA ALA A 56 4.59 10.43 -11.63
C ALA A 56 3.60 10.06 -10.53
N GLU A 57 2.30 10.25 -10.81
CA GLU A 57 1.26 9.79 -9.92
C GLU A 57 1.20 8.26 -9.87
N PRO A 58 1.25 7.63 -8.68
CA PRO A 58 1.24 6.19 -8.52
C PRO A 58 -0.17 5.60 -8.67
N ILE A 59 -0.72 5.69 -9.89
CA ILE A 59 -2.08 5.28 -10.24
C ILE A 59 -2.05 4.29 -11.40
N TYR A 60 -2.51 3.07 -11.17
CA TYR A 60 -2.79 2.09 -12.21
C TYR A 60 -4.29 2.10 -12.52
N THR A 61 -4.68 2.12 -13.79
CA THR A 61 -6.08 2.01 -14.21
C THR A 61 -6.22 1.03 -15.37
N ASN A 62 -7.27 0.22 -15.34
CA ASN A 62 -7.73 -0.58 -16.46
C ASN A 62 -9.26 -0.54 -16.56
N ASN A 63 -9.85 -1.42 -17.36
CA ASN A 63 -11.31 -1.50 -17.54
C ASN A 63 -12.07 -2.09 -16.35
N LYS A 64 -11.39 -2.71 -15.37
CA LYS A 64 -11.99 -3.33 -14.18
C LYS A 64 -11.86 -2.45 -12.93
N CYS A 65 -10.74 -1.76 -12.76
CA CYS A 65 -10.48 -1.00 -11.55
C CYS A 65 -9.46 0.14 -11.72
N THR A 66 -9.41 1.00 -10.70
CA THR A 66 -8.31 1.93 -10.47
C THR A 66 -7.62 1.60 -9.14
N ILE A 67 -6.30 1.45 -9.16
CA ILE A 67 -5.47 1.16 -7.99
C ILE A 67 -4.47 2.29 -7.78
N ARG A 68 -4.48 2.91 -6.61
CA ARG A 68 -3.58 4.00 -6.23
C ARG A 68 -2.67 3.55 -5.10
N LYS A 69 -1.38 3.87 -5.16
CA LYS A 69 -0.43 3.60 -4.07
C LYS A 69 -0.07 4.92 -3.40
N GLY A 70 -0.45 5.06 -2.13
CA GLY A 70 -0.24 6.29 -1.36
C GLY A 70 0.49 6.05 -0.05
N ILE A 71 0.59 7.14 0.70
CA ILE A 71 1.10 7.17 2.06
C ILE A 71 -0.06 7.50 3.01
N LEU A 72 -0.23 6.69 4.04
CA LEU A 72 -1.14 6.94 5.14
C LEU A 72 -0.35 7.48 6.33
N TYR A 73 -0.60 8.74 6.66
CA TYR A 73 -0.05 9.37 7.86
C TYR A 73 -0.75 8.82 9.10
N VAL A 74 0.03 8.29 10.03
CA VAL A 74 -0.47 7.65 11.24
C VAL A 74 0.11 8.36 12.46
N LYS A 75 -0.69 8.43 13.53
CA LYS A 75 -0.16 8.85 14.82
C LYS A 75 0.82 7.79 15.33
N PRO A 76 1.98 8.18 15.90
CA PRO A 76 2.85 7.25 16.59
C PRO A 76 2.07 6.49 17.67
N THR A 77 2.00 5.16 17.55
CA THR A 77 1.34 4.31 18.55
C THR A 77 2.33 3.90 19.63
N THR A 78 1.94 4.02 20.91
CA THR A 78 2.68 3.46 22.04
C THR A 78 2.40 1.97 22.25
N ARG A 79 1.36 1.41 21.60
CA ARG A 79 0.96 0.01 21.71
C ARG A 79 1.80 -0.86 20.78
N GLY A 80 2.46 -1.88 21.33
CA GLY A 80 3.29 -2.85 20.59
C GLY A 80 4.80 -2.63 20.67
N ARG A 81 5.29 -1.56 21.32
CA ARG A 81 6.72 -1.43 21.65
C ARG A 81 7.06 -2.48 22.71
N LYS A 82 7.54 -3.67 22.32
CA LYS A 82 8.40 -4.45 23.24
C LYS A 82 9.64 -3.58 23.43
N LYS A 83 9.66 -2.83 24.53
CA LYS A 83 10.87 -2.15 25.00
C LYS A 83 11.92 -3.27 25.12
N GLN A 84 12.90 -3.31 24.22
CA GLN A 84 14.08 -4.13 24.49
C GLN A 84 14.61 -3.63 25.84
N LEU A 85 14.60 -4.51 26.84
CA LEU A 85 15.31 -4.26 28.08
C LEU A 85 16.77 -4.16 27.68
N GLU A 86 17.31 -2.94 27.70
CA GLU A 86 18.75 -2.72 27.70
C GLU A 86 19.27 -3.35 29.00
N ASN A 87 19.86 -4.54 28.89
CA ASN A 87 20.61 -5.12 30.00
C ASN A 87 21.89 -4.29 30.17
N ILE A 88 21.97 -3.61 31.31
CA ILE A 88 23.18 -3.00 31.87
C ILE A 88 24.15 -4.11 32.25
#